data_AF-A0A7C5XRE3-F1
#
_entry.id   AF-A0A7C5XRE3-F1
#
_cell.length_a   1.000
_cell.length_b   1.000
_cell.length_c   1.000
_cell.angle_alpha   90.00
_cell.angle_beta   90.00
_cell.angle_gamma   90.00
#
_symmetry.space_group_name_H-M   'P 1'
#
loop_
_entity.id
_entity.type
_entity.pdbx_description
1 polymer ?
#
loop_
_entity_poly.entity_id
_entity_poly.type
_entity_poly.pdbx_seq_one_letter_code
_entity_poly.pdbx_strand_id
1 'polypeptide(L)' 'MRRLHLKDHRAEQRLFARRAAFAAALAALAIGAVAARLVQLQVLEHRRYSTLSHENRVRLVPLPPPRGLIFDRNGT' A
#
# COMPACT_ATOMS: atom_id res chain seq x y z
N MET A 1 2.07 18.06 59.62
CA MET A 1 2.88 16.85 59.32
C MET A 1 2.79 16.55 57.83
N ARG A 2 3.87 16.78 57.07
CA ARG A 2 3.93 16.52 55.61
C ARG A 2 3.96 15.01 55.40
N ARG A 3 2.91 14.43 54.79
CA ARG A 3 2.90 13.02 54.39
C ARG A 3 3.97 12.85 53.31
N LEU A 4 5.07 12.19 53.63
CA LEU A 4 6.03 11.73 52.62
C LEU A 4 5.34 10.63 51.82
N HIS A 5 4.82 10.99 50.66
CA HIS A 5 4.24 10.05 49.71
C HIS A 5 5.43 9.25 49.15
N LEU A 6 5.70 8.08 49.74
CA LEU A 6 6.69 7.14 49.24
C LEU A 6 6.23 6.67 47.87
N LYS A 7 6.84 7.25 46.83
CA LYS A 7 6.49 7.01 45.43
C LYS A 7 6.97 5.62 45.02
N ASP A 8 6.04 4.70 44.84
CA ASP A 8 6.31 3.28 44.66
C ASP A 8 6.72 2.97 43.20
N HIS A 9 7.99 3.24 42.87
CA HIS A 9 8.54 3.14 41.52
C HIS A 9 8.33 1.76 40.86
N ARG A 10 8.35 0.68 41.65
CA ARG A 10 8.15 -0.69 41.15
C ARG A 10 6.72 -0.96 40.68
N ALA A 11 5.73 -0.29 41.26
CA ALA A 11 4.34 -0.41 40.84
C ALA A 11 4.11 0.39 39.54
N GLU A 12 4.65 1.61 39.47
CA GLU A 12 4.59 2.46 38.27
C GLU A 12 5.29 1.80 37.07
N GLN A 13 6.47 1.21 37.27
CA GLN A 13 7.21 0.49 36.23
C GLN A 13 6.45 -0.72 35.68
N ARG A 14 5.79 -1.50 36.56
CA ARG A 14 4.97 -2.66 36.12
C ARG A 14 3.74 -2.24 35.33
N LEU A 15 3.10 -1.15 35.73
CA LEU A 15 1.96 -0.60 34.99
C LEU A 15 2.40 -0.08 33.61
N PHE A 16 3.54 0.62 33.55
CA PHE A 16 4.11 1.10 32.30
C PHE A 16 4.48 -0.07 31.37
N ALA A 17 5.20 -1.07 31.87
CA ALA A 17 5.61 -2.24 31.08
C ALA A 17 4.42 -3.01 30.52
N ARG A 18 3.35 -3.19 31.29
CA ARG A 18 2.11 -3.83 30.80
C ARG A 18 1.45 -3.04 29.67
N ARG A 19 1.36 -1.71 29.80
CA ARG A 19 0.81 -0.84 28.75
C ARG A 19 1.67 -0.87 27.49
N ALA A 20 2.99 -0.82 27.65
CA ALA A 20 3.94 -0.91 26.54
C ALA A 20 3.82 -2.26 25.82
N ALA A 21 3.75 -3.37 26.56
CA ALA A 21 3.57 -4.71 25.98
C ALA A 21 2.23 -4.83 25.24
N PHE A 22 1.14 -4.29 25.80
CA PHE A 22 -0.16 -4.26 25.15
C PHE A 22 -0.12 -3.44 23.84
N ALA A 23 0.46 -2.25 23.88
CA ALA A 23 0.61 -1.40 22.69
C ALA A 23 1.48 -2.07 21.62
N ALA A 24 2.57 -2.73 22.01
CA ALA A 24 3.43 -3.48 21.11
C ALA A 24 2.69 -4.66 20.46
N ALA A 25 1.90 -5.41 21.23
CA ALA A 25 1.08 -6.50 20.71
C ALA A 25 0.03 -5.98 19.70
N LEU A 26 -0.65 -4.87 20.03
CA LEU A 26 -1.61 -4.25 19.12
C LEU A 26 -0.94 -3.78 17.82
N ALA A 27 0.23 -3.16 17.91
CA ALA A 27 1.00 -2.73 16.74
C ALA A 27 1.44 -3.92 15.89
N ALA A 28 1.92 -5.01 16.51
CA ALA A 28 2.28 -6.24 15.81
C ALA A 28 1.09 -6.87 15.08
N LEU A 29 -0.09 -6.89 15.69
CA LEU A 29 -1.32 -7.35 15.03
C LEU A 29 -1.70 -6.48 13.84
N ALA A 30 -1.61 -5.16 13.97
CA ALA A 30 -1.89 -4.23 12.88
C ALA A 30 -0.93 -4.45 11.69
N ILE A 31 0.38 -4.56 11.97
CA ILE A 31 1.39 -4.88 10.96
C ILE A 31 1.10 -6.25 10.32
N GLY A 32 0.76 -7.26 11.13
CA GLY A 32 0.39 -8.58 10.66
C GLY A 32 -0.81 -8.56 9.71
N ALA A 33 -1.83 -7.75 10.01
CA ALA A 33 -2.99 -7.59 9.13
C ALA A 33 -2.61 -6.97 7.77
N VAL A 34 -1.74 -5.95 7.76
CA VAL A 34 -1.23 -5.35 6.52
C VAL A 34 -0.38 -6.36 5.74
N ALA A 35 0.49 -7.12 6.41
CA ALA A 35 1.29 -8.15 5.77
C ALA A 35 0.40 -9.26 5.15
N ALA A 36 -0.63 -9.71 5.86
CA ALA A 36 -1.59 -10.68 5.33
C ALA A 36 -2.33 -10.13 4.09
N ARG A 37 -2.74 -8.85 4.13
CA ARG A 37 -3.34 -8.19 2.96
C ARG A 37 -2.39 -8.11 1.78
N LEU A 38 -1.11 -7.82 2.02
CA LEU A 38 -0.09 -7.83 0.96
C LEU A 38 0.10 -9.23 0.38
N VAL A 39 0.15 -10.27 1.21
CA VAL A 39 0.24 -11.67 0.73
C VAL A 39 -0.98 -12.02 -0.12
N GLN A 40 -2.19 -11.63 0.28
CA GLN A 40 -3.38 -11.82 -0.55
C GLN A 40 -3.20 -11.19 -1.94
N LEU A 41 -2.83 -9.91 -2.00
CA LEU A 41 -2.71 -9.19 -3.26
C LEU A 41 -1.55 -9.73 -4.13
N GLN A 42 -0.43 -10.06 -3.51
CA GLN A 42 0.79 -10.41 -4.23
C GLN A 42 0.94 -11.89 -4.56
N VAL A 43 0.33 -12.79 -3.80
CA VAL A 43 0.45 -14.25 -3.99
C VAL A 43 -0.84 -14.82 -4.56
N LEU A 44 -1.98 -14.60 -3.86
CA LEU A 44 -3.26 -15.18 -4.29
C LEU A 44 -3.78 -14.47 -5.55
N GLU A 45 -3.71 -13.14 -5.57
CA GLU A 45 -4.21 -12.33 -6.69
C GLU A 45 -3.10 -11.93 -7.69
N HIS A 46 -1.90 -12.51 -7.54
CA HIS A 46 -0.72 -12.21 -8.36
C HIS A 46 -1.02 -12.20 -9.85
N ARG A 47 -1.58 -13.32 -10.35
CA ARG A 47 -1.81 -13.51 -11.78
C ARG A 47 -2.79 -12.48 -12.33
N ARG A 48 -3.86 -12.18 -11.59
CA ARG A 48 -4.88 -11.21 -11.99
C ARG A 48 -4.27 -9.81 -12.16
N TYR A 49 -3.51 -9.35 -11.17
CA TYR A 49 -2.89 -8.02 -11.23
C TYR A 49 -1.70 -7.95 -12.20
N SER A 50 -0.98 -9.05 -12.39
CA SER A 50 0.05 -9.16 -13.43
C SER A 50 -0.55 -8.99 -14.83
N THR A 51 -1.62 -9.72 -15.16
CA THR A 51 -2.30 -9.60 -16.47
C THR A 51 -2.86 -8.19 -16.70
N LEU A 52 -3.54 -7.60 -15.71
CA LEU A 52 -4.07 -6.23 -15.82
C LEU A 52 -2.94 -5.19 -16.01
N SER A 53 -1.78 -5.39 -15.37
CA SER A 53 -0.62 -4.53 -15.58
C SER A 53 -0.02 -4.68 -16.99
N HIS A 54 -0.01 -5.89 -17.54
CA HIS A 54 0.42 -6.15 -18.92
C HIS A 54 -0.51 -5.48 -19.94
N GLU A 55 -1.83 -5.58 -19.75
CA GLU A 55 -2.81 -4.91 -20.62
C GLU A 55 -2.69 -3.39 -20.55
N ASN A 56 -2.45 -2.83 -19.36
CA ASN A 56 -2.19 -1.39 -19.21
C ASN A 56 -0.88 -0.92 -19.86
N ARG A 57 0.10 -1.82 -20.09
CA ARG A 57 1.39 -1.49 -20.70
C ARG A 57 1.33 -1.34 -22.22
N VAL A 58 0.44 -2.09 -22.88
CA VAL A 58 0.38 -2.15 -24.35
C VAL A 58 -0.94 -1.55 -24.82
N ARG A 59 -0.98 -0.22 -24.92
CA ARG A 59 -2.08 0.48 -25.58
C ARG A 59 -1.76 0.54 -27.07
N LEU A 60 -2.40 -0.30 -27.86
CA LEU A 60 -2.34 -0.22 -29.32
C LEU A 60 -2.92 1.14 -29.76
N VAL A 61 -2.05 2.04 -30.21
CA VAL A 61 -2.47 3.29 -30.86
C VAL A 61 -2.51 3.00 -32.36
N PRO A 62 -3.69 2.97 -33.00
CA PRO A 62 -3.76 2.78 -34.43
C PRO A 62 -3.10 3.97 -35.14
N LEU A 63 -2.23 3.69 -36.12
CA LEU A 63 -1.74 4.74 -37.01
C LEU A 63 -2.90 5.16 -37.92
N PRO A 64 -3.24 6.46 -37.98
CA PRO A 64 -4.23 6.92 -38.94
C PRO A 64 -3.71 6.69 -40.36
N PRO A 65 -4.58 6.30 -41.30
CA PRO A 65 -4.18 6.16 -42.70
C PRO A 65 -3.70 7.51 -43.25
N PRO A 66 -2.73 7.52 -44.17
CA PRO A 66 -2.35 8.74 -44.87
C PRO A 66 -3.56 9.28 -45.63
N ARG A 67 -3.77 10.59 -45.53
CA ARG A 67 -4.83 11.31 -46.25
C ARG A 67 -4.55 11.20 -47.75
N GLY A 68 -5.60 11.06 -48.55
CA GLY A 68 -5.46 11.14 -50.01
C GLY A 68 -4.85 12.48 -50.43
N LEU A 69 -3.96 12.45 -51.42
CA LEU A 69 -3.42 13.66 -52.03
C LEU A 69 -4.52 14.28 -52.90
N ILE A 70 -4.90 15.52 -52.60
CA ILE A 70 -5.81 16.30 -53.45
C ILE A 70 -4.91 17.06 -54.42
N PHE A 71 -5.13 16.82 -55.72
CA PHE A 71 -4.47 17.54 -56.80
C PHE A 71 -5.51 18.38 -57.54
N ASP A 72 -5.13 19.59 -57.93
CA ASP A 72 -5.82 20.38 -58.95
C ASP A 72 -5.69 19.68 -60.32
N ARG A 73 -6.46 20.14 -61.31
CA ARG A 73 -6.53 19.60 -62.68
C ARG A 73 -5.17 19.53 -63.38
N ASN A 74 -4.22 20.34 -62.94
CA ASN A 74 -2.86 20.40 -63.45
C ASN A 74 -1.88 19.51 -62.66
N GLY A 75 -2.35 18.68 -61.73
CA GLY A 75 -1.52 17.75 -60.97
C GLY A 75 -0.76 18.38 -59.78
N THR A 76 -1.24 19.51 -59.26
CA THR A 76 -0.65 20.20 -58.09
C THR A 76 -1.62 20.29 -56.94
#